data_AF-A0A530Z2W6-F1
#
_entry.id   AF-A0A530Z2W6-F1
#
_cell.length_a   1.000
_cell.length_b   1.000
_cell.length_c   1.000
_cell.angle_alpha   90.00
_cell.angle_beta   90.00
_cell.angle_gamma   90.00
#
_symmetry.space_group_name_H-M   'P 1'
#
loop_
_entity.id
_entity.type
_entity.pdbx_description
1 polymer ?
#
loop_
_entity_poly.entity_id
_entity_poly.type
_entity_poly.pdbx_seq_one_letter_code
_entity_poly.pdbx_strand_id
1 'polypeptide(L)'
;MLKRSLRGKSLLLKRFATRFRSLFTHVVVPKPLRTFGRHALATLAVLAVAGLAARPAAAEELAKNLFGAKKLPAVAAPQSIGFYSKGCFAGGVAIPLNGPKWEVMRPSRNRRWGHPTMIALIEKLSRDAAADGWPGLLVGDISQPRGGPMLTGHASHQIGLDADIWLTPMPDRKLSLEQRENMSATLLVDEKTHLVKDALWAPEHT
;
A
#
# COMPACT_ATOMS: atom_id res chain seq x y z
N MET A 1 -17.12 1.93 -41.66
CA MET A 1 -16.14 2.70 -42.45
C MET A 1 -14.76 2.48 -41.83
N LEU A 2 -13.81 1.91 -42.61
CA LEU A 2 -12.34 1.74 -42.42
C LEU A 2 -11.79 1.13 -41.09
N LYS A 3 -11.28 -0.11 -41.09
CA LYS A 3 -9.90 -0.60 -41.43
C LYS A 3 -8.83 -0.21 -40.40
N ARG A 4 -8.36 -1.16 -39.57
CA ARG A 4 -7.15 -2.04 -39.73
C ARG A 4 -5.82 -1.45 -39.23
N SER A 5 -5.28 -2.12 -38.20
CA SER A 5 -3.95 -2.80 -38.13
C SER A 5 -2.66 -2.02 -38.40
N LEU A 6 -1.72 -2.06 -37.43
CA LEU A 6 -0.25 -2.14 -37.61
C LEU A 6 0.33 -2.77 -36.30
N ARG A 7 0.73 -4.05 -36.24
CA ARG A 7 2.02 -4.64 -36.67
C ARG A 7 3.22 -3.72 -36.46
N GLY A 8 3.92 -3.91 -35.34
CA GLY A 8 5.16 -3.20 -35.01
C GLY A 8 6.05 -3.96 -34.01
N LYS A 9 6.19 -5.28 -34.18
CA LYS A 9 7.17 -6.10 -33.44
C LYS A 9 7.91 -7.02 -34.42
N SER A 10 8.76 -6.47 -35.28
CA SER A 10 9.71 -7.29 -36.05
C SER A 10 10.72 -6.43 -36.84
N LEU A 11 11.51 -5.58 -36.16
CA LEU A 11 12.61 -4.89 -36.85
C LEU A 11 13.77 -4.44 -35.93
N LEU A 12 14.10 -5.22 -34.89
CA LEU A 12 15.34 -5.01 -34.12
C LEU A 12 16.21 -6.26 -33.96
N LEU A 13 15.88 -7.34 -34.70
CA LEU A 13 16.73 -8.51 -34.89
C LEU A 13 16.83 -8.76 -36.39
N LYS A 14 17.74 -8.09 -37.10
CA LYS A 14 18.20 -8.44 -38.48
C LYS A 14 19.25 -7.47 -39.06
N ARG A 15 20.17 -6.97 -38.24
CA ARG A 15 21.30 -6.17 -38.74
C ARG A 15 22.60 -6.48 -37.98
N PHE A 16 23.07 -7.72 -38.05
CA PHE A 16 24.48 -8.06 -37.74
C PHE A 16 24.87 -9.38 -38.41
N ALA A 17 24.54 -9.51 -39.69
CA ALA A 17 25.09 -10.58 -40.51
C ALA A 17 25.40 -10.02 -41.90
N THR A 18 26.58 -10.36 -42.39
CA THR A 18 27.08 -10.15 -43.77
C THR A 18 27.90 -8.88 -44.03
N ARG A 19 29.19 -8.94 -43.70
CA ARG A 19 30.27 -8.62 -44.66
C ARG A 19 31.61 -9.14 -44.13
N PHE A 20 31.92 -10.38 -44.46
CA PHE A 20 33.29 -10.90 -44.40
C PHE A 20 33.60 -11.45 -45.78
N ARG A 21 34.42 -10.72 -46.53
CA ARG A 21 35.11 -11.28 -47.69
C ARG A 21 36.44 -10.58 -47.89
N SER A 22 37.44 -11.43 -48.05
CA SER A 22 38.79 -11.17 -48.52
C SER A 22 39.75 -10.56 -47.50
N LEU A 23 40.74 -11.34 -47.09
CA LEU A 23 42.12 -11.14 -47.55
C LEU A 23 43.04 -12.29 -47.07
N PHE A 24 43.75 -12.90 -48.04
CA PHE A 24 45.05 -13.60 -47.97
C PHE A 24 45.21 -14.80 -47.01
N THR A 25 45.25 -16.03 -47.54
CA THR A 25 46.49 -16.77 -47.89
C THR A 25 47.58 -16.72 -46.81
N HIS A 26 47.70 -17.81 -46.05
CA HIS A 26 48.96 -18.52 -45.80
C HIS A 26 48.62 -19.80 -45.05
N VAL A 27 48.83 -20.95 -45.71
CA VAL A 27 48.86 -22.25 -45.05
C VAL A 27 50.14 -22.29 -44.22
N VAL A 28 50.01 -22.14 -42.90
CA VAL A 28 51.09 -22.42 -41.95
C VAL A 28 50.90 -23.84 -41.45
N VAL A 29 51.84 -24.71 -41.78
CA VAL A 29 51.93 -26.08 -41.25
C VAL A 29 52.28 -26.01 -39.76
N PRO A 30 51.49 -26.58 -38.84
CA PRO A 30 51.87 -26.60 -37.44
C PRO A 30 52.97 -27.65 -37.21
N LYS A 31 54.08 -27.21 -36.61
CA LYS A 31 55.06 -28.12 -35.98
C LYS A 31 54.43 -28.75 -34.73
N PRO A 32 54.80 -30.00 -34.38
CA PRO A 32 54.22 -30.66 -33.21
C PRO A 32 54.83 -30.06 -31.96
N LEU A 33 54.06 -29.26 -31.21
CA LEU A 33 54.43 -28.91 -29.85
C LEU A 33 54.08 -30.07 -28.92
N ARG A 34 55.09 -30.90 -28.67
CA ARG A 34 55.23 -31.67 -27.43
C ARG A 34 55.34 -30.70 -26.26
N THR A 35 54.27 -30.55 -25.49
CA THR A 35 54.28 -30.57 -24.02
C THR A 35 52.84 -30.35 -23.53
N PHE A 36 52.19 -31.45 -23.17
CA PHE A 36 51.03 -31.43 -22.31
C PHE A 36 51.42 -30.95 -20.91
N GLY A 37 50.56 -30.14 -20.30
CA GLY A 37 50.50 -30.00 -18.85
C GLY A 37 51.05 -28.68 -18.30
N ARG A 38 50.13 -27.73 -18.03
CA ARG A 38 50.03 -27.02 -16.74
C ARG A 38 49.07 -25.82 -16.72
N HIS A 39 48.48 -25.41 -17.86
CA HIS A 39 47.60 -24.22 -17.88
C HIS A 39 46.09 -24.48 -17.99
N ALA A 40 45.64 -25.74 -17.99
CA ALA A 40 44.22 -26.07 -18.08
C ALA A 40 43.44 -25.97 -16.75
N LEU A 41 44.10 -25.62 -15.63
CA LEU A 41 43.45 -25.53 -14.31
C LEU A 41 43.14 -24.09 -13.86
N ALA A 42 43.64 -23.06 -14.54
CA ALA A 42 43.48 -21.67 -14.08
C ALA A 42 42.20 -20.97 -14.58
N THR A 43 41.52 -21.50 -15.61
CA THR A 43 40.31 -20.89 -16.19
C THR A 43 38.99 -21.43 -15.63
N LEU A 44 38.98 -22.59 -14.95
CA LEU A 44 37.78 -23.10 -14.27
C LEU A 44 37.55 -22.50 -12.87
N ALA A 45 38.58 -21.92 -12.25
CA ALA A 45 38.45 -21.35 -10.91
C ALA A 45 37.70 -20.00 -10.89
N VAL A 46 37.75 -19.22 -11.98
CA VAL A 46 37.12 -17.88 -12.03
C VAL A 46 35.59 -17.94 -12.24
N LEU A 47 35.09 -18.95 -12.96
CA LEU A 47 33.65 -19.18 -13.13
C LEU A 47 32.97 -19.79 -11.89
N ALA A 48 33.73 -20.52 -11.06
CA ALA A 48 33.20 -21.09 -9.82
C ALA A 48 32.98 -20.04 -8.72
N VAL A 49 33.77 -18.96 -8.69
CA VAL A 49 33.63 -17.88 -7.68
C VAL A 49 32.46 -16.94 -8.02
N ALA A 50 32.13 -16.75 -9.30
CA ALA A 50 31.01 -15.89 -9.71
C ALA A 50 29.62 -16.49 -9.41
N GLY A 51 29.51 -17.83 -9.33
CA GLY A 51 28.27 -18.53 -9.01
C GLY A 51 27.85 -18.47 -7.54
N LEU A 52 28.79 -18.27 -6.60
CA LEU A 52 28.49 -18.22 -5.17
C LEU A 52 27.97 -16.86 -4.68
N ALA A 53 28.04 -15.80 -5.51
CA ALA A 53 27.58 -14.46 -5.15
C ALA A 53 26.17 -14.12 -5.67
N ALA A 54 25.59 -14.94 -6.55
CA ALA A 54 24.25 -14.73 -7.07
C ALA A 54 23.22 -15.21 -6.03
N ARG A 55 22.85 -14.34 -5.08
CA ARG A 55 21.64 -14.56 -4.27
C ARG A 55 20.45 -14.63 -5.22
N PRO A 56 19.56 -15.63 -5.11
CA PRO A 56 18.33 -15.62 -5.87
C PRO A 56 17.58 -14.32 -5.56
N ALA A 57 17.13 -13.61 -6.60
CA ALA A 57 16.26 -12.47 -6.44
C ALA A 57 14.92 -12.97 -5.86
N ALA A 58 14.80 -12.94 -4.54
CA ALA A 58 13.53 -13.15 -3.87
C ALA A 58 12.70 -11.87 -4.00
N ALA A 59 11.42 -12.00 -4.32
CA ALA A 59 10.51 -10.86 -4.28
C ALA A 59 10.46 -10.32 -2.84
N GLU A 60 10.64 -9.01 -2.68
CA GLU A 60 10.47 -8.37 -1.38
C GLU A 60 9.01 -8.48 -0.91
N GLU A 61 8.84 -8.66 0.40
CA GLU A 61 7.51 -8.74 1.02
C GLU A 61 6.75 -7.43 0.80
N LEU A 62 5.45 -7.53 0.46
CA LEU A 62 4.62 -6.35 0.25
C LEU A 62 4.53 -5.51 1.52
N ALA A 63 4.74 -4.20 1.40
CA ALA A 63 4.67 -3.26 2.53
C ALA A 63 3.37 -3.41 3.34
N LYS A 64 2.22 -3.62 2.68
CA LYS A 64 0.92 -3.78 3.37
C LYS A 64 0.91 -4.96 4.34
N ASN A 65 1.63 -6.02 4.04
CA ASN A 65 1.73 -7.20 4.90
C ASN A 65 2.65 -6.89 6.10
N LEU A 66 3.77 -6.20 5.87
CA LEU A 66 4.71 -5.78 6.92
C LEU A 66 4.06 -4.81 7.93
N PHE A 67 3.32 -3.82 7.44
CA PHE A 67 2.61 -2.86 8.28
C PHE A 67 1.39 -3.49 8.96
N GLY A 68 0.57 -4.26 8.22
CA GLY A 68 -0.61 -4.92 8.76
C GLY A 68 -0.33 -6.01 9.81
N ALA A 69 0.89 -6.57 9.82
CA ALA A 69 1.33 -7.48 10.86
C ALA A 69 1.55 -6.79 12.23
N LYS A 70 1.76 -5.47 12.26
CA LYS A 70 2.04 -4.76 13.53
C LYS A 70 0.74 -4.54 14.30
N LYS A 71 0.73 -4.98 15.56
CA LYS A 71 -0.45 -4.88 16.44
C LYS A 71 -0.45 -3.62 17.31
N LEU A 72 0.73 -3.03 17.54
CA LEU A 72 0.95 -1.88 18.42
C LEU A 72 1.81 -0.81 17.74
N PRO A 73 1.68 0.46 18.17
CA PRO A 73 2.41 1.57 17.61
C PRO A 73 3.92 1.43 17.84
N ALA A 74 4.69 2.21 17.10
CA ALA A 74 6.10 2.39 17.42
C ALA A 74 6.24 3.30 18.63
N VAL A 75 7.05 2.89 19.61
CA VAL A 75 7.40 3.72 20.78
C VAL A 75 8.42 4.76 20.33
N ALA A 76 7.94 5.92 19.93
CA ALA A 76 8.72 7.04 19.45
C ALA A 76 7.92 8.34 19.59
N ALA A 77 8.55 9.49 19.37
CA ALA A 77 7.84 10.75 19.24
C ALA A 77 6.81 10.66 18.08
N PRO A 78 5.64 11.29 18.21
CA PRO A 78 4.66 11.37 17.12
C PRO A 78 5.26 12.02 15.89
N GLN A 79 5.22 11.31 14.76
CA GLN A 79 5.73 11.81 13.49
C GLN A 79 5.04 11.12 12.32
N SER A 80 4.39 11.91 11.47
CA SER A 80 3.88 11.48 10.17
C SER A 80 4.97 11.60 9.11
N ILE A 81 5.14 10.57 8.28
CA ILE A 81 6.24 10.47 7.31
C ILE A 81 5.68 10.16 5.93
N GLY A 82 6.04 10.98 4.95
CA GLY A 82 5.62 10.80 3.55
C GLY A 82 4.27 11.45 3.26
N PHE A 83 3.46 10.79 2.42
CA PHE A 83 2.16 11.28 1.96
C PHE A 83 1.03 10.33 2.37
N TYR A 84 -0.21 10.81 2.38
CA TYR A 84 -1.40 10.08 2.83
C TYR A 84 -1.52 8.65 2.27
N SER A 85 -1.15 8.43 1.01
CA SER A 85 -1.20 7.13 0.32
C SER A 85 0.17 6.51 0.02
N LYS A 86 1.24 7.05 0.59
CA LYS A 86 2.61 6.54 0.46
C LYS A 86 3.45 7.02 1.64
N GLY A 87 3.19 6.47 2.81
CA GLY A 87 3.79 6.94 4.04
C GLY A 87 3.66 5.96 5.19
N CYS A 88 4.13 6.39 6.36
CA CYS A 88 3.95 5.71 7.63
C CYS A 88 3.90 6.74 8.76
N PHE A 89 3.66 6.30 10.00
CA PHE A 89 3.83 7.18 11.15
C PHE A 89 4.31 6.41 12.39
N ALA A 90 4.86 7.15 13.33
CA ALA A 90 5.31 6.67 14.63
C ALA A 90 4.66 7.47 15.77
N GLY A 91 4.77 6.98 17.01
CA GLY A 91 4.19 7.64 18.19
C GLY A 91 2.66 7.73 18.15
N GLY A 92 2.01 6.77 17.48
CA GLY A 92 0.57 6.75 17.33
C GLY A 92 -0.17 6.45 18.62
N VAL A 93 -1.31 7.12 18.80
CA VAL A 93 -2.23 6.89 19.90
C VAL A 93 -3.55 6.36 19.36
N ALA A 94 -4.19 5.48 20.12
CA ALA A 94 -5.46 4.91 19.73
C ALA A 94 -6.60 5.69 20.37
N ILE A 95 -7.58 6.13 19.57
CA ILE A 95 -8.82 6.67 20.15
C ILE A 95 -9.52 5.56 20.95
N PRO A 96 -10.05 5.83 22.15
CA PRO A 96 -10.84 4.85 22.91
C PRO A 96 -12.00 4.29 22.07
N LEU A 97 -12.33 3.02 22.27
CA LEU A 97 -13.45 2.38 21.56
C LEU A 97 -14.80 3.07 21.80
N ASN A 98 -14.91 3.78 22.91
CA ASN A 98 -16.07 4.56 23.31
C ASN A 98 -15.61 5.90 23.86
N GLY A 99 -16.30 6.96 23.50
CA GLY A 99 -16.26 8.22 24.21
C GLY A 99 -17.66 8.76 24.47
N PRO A 100 -17.77 9.95 25.09
CA PRO A 100 -19.05 10.55 25.42
C PRO A 100 -19.95 10.78 24.19
N LYS A 101 -19.35 11.05 23.02
CA LYS A 101 -20.04 11.39 21.77
C LYS A 101 -19.48 10.65 20.55
N TRP A 102 -18.85 9.49 20.76
CA TRP A 102 -18.41 8.64 19.64
C TRP A 102 -18.33 7.16 19.98
N GLU A 103 -18.42 6.33 18.96
CA GLU A 103 -18.14 4.90 19.00
C GLU A 103 -17.27 4.47 17.82
N VAL A 104 -16.24 3.63 18.07
CA VAL A 104 -15.38 3.09 17.01
C VAL A 104 -16.03 1.90 16.34
N MET A 105 -16.13 1.96 15.01
CA MET A 105 -16.65 0.93 14.13
C MET A 105 -15.54 -0.01 13.64
N ARG A 106 -15.90 -1.26 13.35
CA ARG A 106 -14.96 -2.33 12.96
C ARG A 106 -13.70 -2.45 13.85
N PRO A 107 -13.80 -2.47 15.20
CA PRO A 107 -12.62 -2.55 16.08
C PRO A 107 -11.63 -3.66 15.75
N SER A 108 -12.11 -4.81 15.26
CA SER A 108 -11.32 -5.98 14.88
C SER A 108 -10.25 -5.69 13.82
N ARG A 109 -10.46 -4.67 12.98
CA ARG A 109 -9.48 -4.25 11.94
C ARG A 109 -8.20 -3.66 12.53
N ASN A 110 -8.22 -3.24 13.80
CA ASN A 110 -7.11 -2.57 14.47
C ASN A 110 -6.66 -1.28 13.76
N ARG A 111 -7.62 -0.46 13.31
CA ARG A 111 -7.39 0.77 12.53
C ARG A 111 -7.74 2.07 13.25
N ARG A 112 -7.88 2.03 14.58
CA ARG A 112 -8.24 3.18 15.42
C ARG A 112 -7.04 4.03 15.88
N TRP A 113 -5.89 3.94 15.18
CA TRP A 113 -4.64 4.59 15.57
C TRP A 113 -4.40 5.82 14.71
N GLY A 114 -3.94 6.91 15.31
CA GLY A 114 -3.63 8.15 14.59
C GLY A 114 -2.55 8.97 15.26
N HIS A 115 -2.13 10.03 14.59
CA HIS A 115 -1.32 11.08 15.20
C HIS A 115 -2.13 11.71 16.35
N PRO A 116 -1.51 12.10 17.49
CA PRO A 116 -2.24 12.69 18.61
C PRO A 116 -3.12 13.88 18.22
N THR A 117 -2.67 14.73 17.31
CA THR A 117 -3.48 15.84 16.76
C THR A 117 -4.74 15.36 16.04
N MET A 118 -4.68 14.26 15.27
CA MET A 118 -5.84 13.68 14.61
C MET A 118 -6.83 13.12 15.64
N ILE A 119 -6.34 12.42 16.66
CA ILE A 119 -7.23 11.91 17.72
C ILE A 119 -7.90 13.07 18.47
N ALA A 120 -7.15 14.13 18.81
CA ALA A 120 -7.71 15.33 19.43
C ALA A 120 -8.75 16.02 18.52
N LEU A 121 -8.53 16.04 17.20
CA LEU A 121 -9.50 16.56 16.23
C LEU A 121 -10.79 15.76 16.23
N ILE A 122 -10.73 14.42 16.20
CA ILE A 122 -11.92 13.56 16.24
C ILE A 122 -12.70 13.76 17.54
N GLU A 123 -12.00 13.80 18.68
CA GLU A 123 -12.63 14.05 19.97
C GLU A 123 -13.31 15.43 20.02
N LYS A 124 -12.67 16.48 19.48
CA LYS A 124 -13.25 17.81 19.38
C LYS A 124 -14.48 17.80 18.46
N LEU A 125 -14.34 17.27 17.25
CA LEU A 125 -15.42 17.16 16.27
C LEU A 125 -16.63 16.43 16.87
N SER A 126 -16.41 15.39 17.68
CA SER A 126 -17.51 14.66 18.32
C SER A 126 -18.33 15.50 19.30
N ARG A 127 -17.68 16.44 19.99
CA ARG A 127 -18.35 17.36 20.92
C ARG A 127 -19.05 18.48 20.17
N ASP A 128 -18.39 19.03 19.16
CA ASP A 128 -18.93 20.13 18.36
C ASP A 128 -20.16 19.66 17.59
N ALA A 129 -20.08 18.54 16.87
CA ALA A 129 -21.23 17.97 16.16
C ALA A 129 -22.41 17.70 17.11
N ALA A 130 -22.13 17.24 18.33
CA ALA A 130 -23.16 17.05 19.35
C ALA A 130 -23.77 18.34 19.89
N ALA A 131 -23.01 19.43 19.94
CA ALA A 131 -23.52 20.75 20.26
C ALA A 131 -24.42 21.30 19.14
N ASP A 132 -24.12 20.93 17.89
CA ASP A 132 -24.88 21.32 16.69
C ASP A 132 -26.10 20.42 16.43
N GLY A 133 -26.37 19.45 17.30
CA GLY A 133 -27.57 18.58 17.24
C GLY A 133 -27.33 17.18 16.65
N TRP A 134 -26.14 16.88 16.13
CA TRP A 134 -25.80 15.53 15.67
C TRP A 134 -25.61 14.56 16.86
N PRO A 135 -26.17 13.34 16.86
CA PRO A 135 -26.22 12.52 18.08
C PRO A 135 -24.84 12.01 18.57
N GLY A 136 -23.84 12.02 17.69
CA GLY A 136 -22.46 11.61 17.96
C GLY A 136 -21.82 10.94 16.74
N LEU A 137 -20.53 10.62 16.82
CA LEU A 137 -19.78 10.08 15.69
C LEU A 137 -19.66 8.55 15.74
N LEU A 138 -19.98 7.90 14.63
CA LEU A 138 -19.52 6.54 14.37
C LEU A 138 -18.20 6.64 13.58
N VAL A 139 -17.08 6.34 14.25
CA VAL A 139 -15.72 6.53 13.73
C VAL A 139 -15.24 5.25 13.04
N GLY A 140 -14.91 5.33 11.75
CA GLY A 140 -14.38 4.24 10.96
C GLY A 140 -12.86 4.07 11.05
N ASP A 141 -12.22 3.80 9.90
CA ASP A 141 -10.79 3.57 9.84
C ASP A 141 -10.03 4.92 10.01
N ILE A 142 -9.01 4.94 10.88
CA ILE A 142 -8.07 6.07 11.02
C ILE A 142 -6.74 5.69 10.37
N SER A 143 -5.99 4.77 10.97
CA SER A 143 -4.78 4.18 10.42
C SER A 143 -4.43 2.89 11.18
N GLN A 144 -3.61 2.04 10.57
CA GLN A 144 -2.96 0.91 11.27
C GLN A 144 -2.00 1.44 12.36
N PRO A 145 -1.55 0.63 13.34
CA PRO A 145 -0.76 1.12 14.47
C PRO A 145 0.52 1.87 14.11
N ARG A 146 1.11 1.58 12.95
CA ARG A 146 2.31 2.25 12.42
C ARG A 146 2.07 2.88 11.05
N GLY A 147 0.80 3.05 10.68
CA GLY A 147 0.43 3.55 9.37
C GLY A 147 0.71 2.55 8.25
N GLY A 148 1.21 3.06 7.11
CA GLY A 148 1.51 2.23 5.95
C GLY A 148 0.25 1.76 5.21
N PRO A 149 0.44 1.20 4.00
CA PRO A 149 -0.67 0.73 3.17
C PRO A 149 -1.49 -0.33 3.91
N MET A 150 -2.82 -0.19 3.86
CA MET A 150 -3.74 -1.11 4.51
C MET A 150 -3.81 -2.46 3.79
N LEU A 151 -4.10 -3.51 4.54
CA LEU A 151 -4.34 -4.85 3.97
C LEU A 151 -5.50 -4.85 2.96
N THR A 152 -6.51 -4.02 3.21
CA THR A 152 -7.77 -3.89 2.45
C THR A 152 -8.35 -2.49 2.61
N GLY A 153 -9.21 -2.06 1.68
CA GLY A 153 -9.94 -0.79 1.79
C GLY A 153 -9.19 0.39 1.17
N HIS A 154 -9.02 1.46 1.96
CA HIS A 154 -8.55 2.76 1.49
C HIS A 154 -7.10 2.74 1.00
N ALA A 155 -6.81 3.56 -0.01
CA ALA A 155 -5.45 3.76 -0.52
C ALA A 155 -4.62 4.71 0.39
N SER A 156 -5.28 5.65 1.08
CA SER A 156 -4.70 6.59 2.06
C SER A 156 -4.65 5.97 3.47
N HIS A 157 -4.79 6.77 4.54
CA HIS A 157 -4.76 6.33 5.94
C HIS A 157 -3.41 5.75 6.37
N GLN A 158 -2.33 6.19 5.73
CA GLN A 158 -1.00 5.64 5.98
C GLN A 158 -0.20 6.46 6.98
N ILE A 159 -0.58 7.72 7.28
CA ILE A 159 0.25 8.64 8.07
C ILE A 159 -0.41 9.10 9.36
N GLY A 160 -1.52 8.49 9.78
CA GLY A 160 -2.21 8.85 11.03
C GLY A 160 -2.95 10.18 10.98
N LEU A 161 -3.22 10.72 9.79
CA LEU A 161 -3.87 12.01 9.55
C LEU A 161 -5.11 11.92 8.64
N ASP A 162 -5.65 10.72 8.46
CA ASP A 162 -6.96 10.47 7.81
C ASP A 162 -7.88 9.78 8.82
N ALA A 163 -9.18 10.05 8.75
CA ALA A 163 -10.19 9.37 9.55
C ALA A 163 -11.52 9.32 8.81
N ASP A 164 -12.12 8.13 8.73
CA ASP A 164 -13.48 7.98 8.22
C ASP A 164 -14.50 8.29 9.32
N ILE A 165 -15.45 9.15 9.02
CA ILE A 165 -16.59 9.46 9.89
C ILE A 165 -17.85 9.04 9.14
N TRP A 166 -18.66 8.16 9.74
CA TRP A 166 -19.91 7.75 9.10
C TRP A 166 -20.95 8.85 9.26
N LEU A 167 -21.63 9.18 8.16
CA LEU A 167 -22.83 10.04 8.18
C LEU A 167 -24.10 9.26 8.62
N THR A 168 -23.90 8.11 9.26
CA THR A 168 -24.98 7.37 9.91
C THR A 168 -25.15 7.92 11.32
N PRO A 169 -26.34 8.39 11.71
CA PRO A 169 -26.57 8.89 13.06
C PRO A 169 -26.20 7.82 14.09
N MET A 170 -25.39 8.20 15.07
CA MET A 170 -25.09 7.33 16.21
C MET A 170 -26.39 7.09 17.00
N PRO A 171 -26.74 5.83 17.33
CA PRO A 171 -27.95 5.55 18.09
C PRO A 171 -27.86 6.10 19.52
N ASP A 172 -29.01 6.30 20.16
CA ASP A 172 -29.17 6.74 21.56
C ASP A 172 -28.83 5.66 22.59
N ARG A 173 -28.23 4.56 22.14
CA ARG A 173 -27.76 3.45 22.95
C ARG A 173 -26.39 3.01 22.51
N LYS A 174 -25.65 2.37 23.42
CA LYS A 174 -24.37 1.78 23.10
C LYS A 174 -24.51 0.62 22.11
N LEU A 175 -23.72 0.59 21.04
CA LEU A 175 -23.64 -0.58 20.16
C LEU A 175 -22.78 -1.68 20.79
N SER A 176 -23.20 -2.94 20.67
CA SER A 176 -22.34 -4.08 21.01
C SER A 176 -21.16 -4.18 20.03
N LEU A 177 -20.07 -4.87 20.42
CA LEU A 177 -18.94 -5.08 19.51
C LEU A 177 -19.39 -5.78 18.22
N GLU A 178 -20.24 -6.80 18.32
CA GLU A 178 -20.79 -7.51 17.15
C GLU A 178 -21.60 -6.57 16.24
N GLN A 179 -22.41 -5.67 16.79
CA GLN A 179 -23.12 -4.67 16.00
C GLN A 179 -22.14 -3.75 15.27
N ARG A 180 -21.05 -3.31 15.93
CA ARG A 180 -20.03 -2.46 15.32
C ARG A 180 -19.19 -3.17 14.25
N GLU A 181 -19.12 -4.50 14.28
CA GLU A 181 -18.47 -5.31 13.24
C GLU A 181 -19.37 -5.51 12.01
N ASN A 182 -20.69 -5.54 12.17
CA ASN A 182 -21.61 -5.99 11.13
C ASN A 182 -22.54 -4.90 10.57
N MET A 183 -22.82 -3.84 11.34
CA MET A 183 -23.65 -2.71 10.90
C MET A 183 -23.05 -2.05 9.66
N SER A 184 -23.82 -1.71 8.64
CA SER A 184 -23.34 -0.94 7.48
C SER A 184 -23.57 0.56 7.68
N ALA A 185 -22.74 1.38 7.06
CA ALA A 185 -23.00 2.82 6.95
C ALA A 185 -24.20 3.05 6.02
N THR A 186 -25.01 4.06 6.34
CA THR A 186 -26.10 4.54 5.49
C THR A 186 -25.54 5.12 4.20
N LEU A 187 -25.96 4.56 3.05
CA LEU A 187 -25.60 5.09 1.73
C LEU A 187 -26.50 6.29 1.38
N LEU A 188 -25.96 7.50 1.55
CA LEU A 188 -26.66 8.77 1.28
C LEU A 188 -26.75 9.13 -0.21
N VAL A 189 -26.00 8.46 -1.09
CA VAL A 189 -25.98 8.74 -2.53
C VAL A 189 -26.78 7.69 -3.28
N ASP A 190 -27.59 8.11 -4.25
CA ASP A 190 -28.24 7.21 -5.19
C ASP A 190 -27.21 6.67 -6.20
N GLU A 191 -27.08 5.35 -6.32
CA GLU A 191 -26.05 4.71 -7.15
C GLU A 191 -26.27 4.91 -8.66
N LYS A 192 -27.48 5.28 -9.10
CA LYS A 192 -27.78 5.48 -10.52
C LYS A 192 -27.64 6.94 -10.92
N THR A 193 -28.17 7.84 -10.09
CA THR A 193 -28.19 9.27 -10.40
C THR A 193 -26.97 10.02 -9.85
N HIS A 194 -26.26 9.43 -8.89
CA HIS A 194 -25.19 10.04 -8.11
C HIS A 194 -25.60 11.32 -7.37
N LEU A 195 -26.90 11.51 -7.15
CA LEU A 195 -27.45 12.58 -6.33
C LEU A 195 -27.58 12.12 -4.88
N VAL A 196 -27.57 13.08 -3.95
CA VAL A 196 -27.91 12.82 -2.54
C VAL A 196 -29.38 12.42 -2.45
N LYS A 197 -29.70 11.48 -1.56
CA LYS A 197 -31.06 11.08 -1.25
C LYS A 197 -31.66 12.06 -0.25
N ASP A 198 -32.48 12.99 -0.73
CA ASP A 198 -33.10 14.04 0.11
C ASP A 198 -33.82 13.49 1.35
N ALA A 199 -34.46 12.32 1.24
CA ALA A 199 -35.15 11.68 2.37
C ALA A 199 -34.23 11.25 3.53
N LEU A 200 -32.91 11.17 3.30
CA LEU A 200 -31.91 10.82 4.31
C LEU A 200 -31.03 12.02 4.70
N TRP A 201 -31.12 13.14 3.97
CA TRP A 201 -30.31 14.32 4.20
C TRP A 201 -31.02 15.27 5.17
N ALA A 202 -30.46 15.42 6.36
CA ALA A 202 -30.98 16.30 7.41
C ALA A 202 -30.15 17.59 7.52
N PRO A 203 -30.70 18.70 8.06
CA PRO A 203 -29.98 19.97 8.22
C PRO A 203 -28.63 19.85 8.95
N GLU A 204 -28.48 18.87 9.84
CA GLU A 204 -27.24 18.62 10.58
C GLU A 204 -26.09 18.09 9.70
N HIS A 205 -26.33 17.79 8.42
CA HIS A 205 -25.31 17.38 7.45
C HIS A 205 -24.70 18.57 6.67
N THR A 206 -25.23 19.79 6.82
CA THR A 206 -24.77 21.00 6.10
C THR A 206 -24.02 21.95 7.02
#